data_AF-A0A535B9E6-F1
#
_entry.id   AF-A0A535B9E6-F1
#
_cell.length_a   1.000
_cell.length_b   1.000
_cell.length_c   1.000
_cell.angle_alpha   90.00
_cell.angle_beta   90.00
_cell.angle_gamma   90.00
#
_symmetry.space_group_name_H-M   'P 1'
#
loop_
_entity.id
_entity.type
_entity.pdbx_description
1 polymer ?
#
loop_
_entity_poly.entity_id
_entity_poly.type
_entity_poly.pdbx_seq_one_letter_code
_entity_poly.pdbx_strand_id
1 'polypeptide(L)' 'MKKYFLLLMLLGFTQWGCEFLGGAAVGSLATGAGYEYNAKRQMDKLEDDYKSERISRREYEERKRQIESGSIIY' A
#
# COMPACT_ATOMS: atom_id res chain seq x y z
N MET A 1 18.58 -29.98 33.91
CA MET A 1 18.74 -30.48 32.52
C MET A 1 17.49 -30.18 31.67
N LYS A 2 16.29 -30.64 32.05
CA LYS A 2 15.05 -30.48 31.25
C LYS A 2 14.54 -29.02 31.08
N LYS A 3 14.76 -28.16 32.08
CA LYS A 3 14.36 -26.73 32.04
C LYS A 3 15.15 -25.90 31.02
N TYR A 4 16.44 -26.21 30.82
CA TYR A 4 17.29 -25.50 29.86
C TYR A 4 16.99 -25.90 28.42
N PHE A 5 16.54 -27.14 28.19
CA PHE A 5 16.15 -27.63 26.88
C PHE A 5 14.91 -26.92 26.34
N LEU A 6 13.95 -26.62 27.22
CA LEU A 6 12.73 -25.89 26.90
C LEU A 6 13.01 -24.40 26.59
N LEU A 7 13.97 -23.81 27.30
CA LEU A 7 14.44 -22.44 27.04
C LEU A 7 15.16 -22.32 25.70
N LEU A 8 15.98 -23.32 25.35
CA LEU A 8 16.71 -23.38 24.07
C LEU A 8 15.74 -23.53 22.89
N MET A 9 14.65 -24.26 23.07
CA MET A 9 13.64 -24.49 22.03
C MET A 9 12.79 -23.23 21.77
N LEU A 10 12.50 -22.42 22.79
CA LEU A 10 11.82 -21.12 22.61
C LEU A 10 12.67 -20.09 21.88
N LEU A 11 13.99 -20.10 22.10
CA LEU A 11 14.93 -19.18 21.45
C LEU A 11 15.16 -19.51 19.96
N GLY A 12 14.84 -20.72 19.51
CA GLY A 12 14.93 -21.10 18.09
C GLY A 12 13.82 -20.51 17.21
N PHE A 13 12.66 -20.18 17.79
CA PHE A 13 11.51 -19.63 17.04
C PHE A 13 11.60 -18.12 16.77
N THR A 14 12.46 -17.39 17.47
CA THR A 14 12.57 -15.93 17.30
C THR A 14 13.44 -15.52 16.11
N GLN A 15 14.20 -16.45 15.52
CA GLN A 15 15.06 -16.20 14.35
C GLN A 15 14.29 -16.17 13.02
N TRP A 16 13.05 -16.67 12.98
CA TRP A 16 12.19 -16.67 11.78
C TRP A 16 11.21 -15.48 11.74
N GLY A 17 11.39 -14.48 12.62
CA GLY A 17 10.50 -13.33 12.75
C GLY A 17 11.13 -11.97 12.42
N CYS A 18 12.43 -11.90 12.12
CA CYS A 18 13.11 -10.63 11.87
C CYS A 18 12.79 -10.00 10.51
N GLU A 19 12.25 -10.76 9.55
CA GLU A 19 11.82 -10.21 8.26
C GLU A 19 10.38 -9.69 8.31
N PHE A 20 9.58 -10.13 9.28
CA PHE A 20 8.19 -9.69 9.42
C PHE A 20 8.06 -8.31 10.07
N LEU A 21 8.93 -7.92 11.00
CA LEU A 21 8.90 -6.56 11.57
C LEU A 21 9.41 -5.49 10.60
N GLY A 22 10.41 -5.81 9.77
CA GLY A 22 10.83 -4.95 8.67
C GLY A 22 9.80 -4.89 7.54
N GLY A 23 9.22 -6.04 7.18
CA GLY A 23 8.22 -6.17 6.12
C GLY A 23 6.82 -5.69 6.50
N ALA A 24 6.43 -5.69 7.77
CA ALA A 24 5.13 -5.17 8.23
C ALA A 24 5.17 -3.67 8.54
N ALA A 25 6.30 -3.13 8.99
CA ALA A 25 6.49 -1.67 9.11
C ALA A 25 6.60 -1.02 7.74
N VAL A 26 7.39 -1.61 6.82
CA VAL A 26 7.41 -1.21 5.41
C VAL A 26 6.08 -1.56 4.76
N GLY A 27 5.45 -2.69 5.07
CA GLY A 27 4.19 -3.12 4.48
C GLY A 27 3.01 -2.24 4.87
N SER A 28 2.89 -1.79 6.11
CA SER A 28 1.80 -0.91 6.55
C SER A 28 1.99 0.54 6.11
N LEU A 29 3.22 1.06 6.15
CA LEU A 29 3.55 2.39 5.62
C LEU A 29 3.55 2.42 4.08
N ALA A 30 3.99 1.35 3.41
CA ALA A 30 3.88 1.19 1.96
C ALA A 30 2.48 0.77 1.52
N THR A 31 1.64 0.23 2.39
CA THR A 31 0.21 0.06 2.07
C THR A 31 -0.44 1.44 2.04
N GLY A 32 -0.23 2.29 3.06
CA GLY A 32 -0.72 3.68 3.05
C GLY A 32 -0.15 4.50 1.88
N ALA A 33 1.18 4.61 1.79
CA ALA A 33 1.84 5.37 0.73
C ALA A 33 1.71 4.74 -0.67
N GLY A 34 1.52 3.41 -0.77
CA GLY A 34 1.35 2.70 -2.03
C GLY A 34 -0.06 2.84 -2.61
N TYR A 35 -1.10 2.85 -1.77
CA TYR A 35 -2.45 3.23 -2.20
C TYR A 35 -2.47 4.66 -2.73
N GLU A 36 -1.80 5.58 -2.03
CA GLU A 36 -1.70 6.99 -2.42
C GLU A 36 -0.89 7.18 -3.71
N TYR A 37 0.22 6.45 -3.88
CA TYR A 37 1.03 6.51 -5.10
C TYR A 37 0.26 5.99 -6.33
N ASN A 38 -0.49 4.91 -6.16
CA ASN A 38 -1.30 4.35 -7.25
C ASN A 38 -2.49 5.26 -7.59
N ALA A 39 -3.17 5.82 -6.59
CA ALA A 39 -4.22 6.81 -6.80
C ALA A 39 -3.70 8.06 -7.52
N LYS A 40 -2.53 8.58 -7.11
CA LYS A 40 -1.87 9.71 -7.77
C LYS A 40 -1.55 9.42 -9.23
N ARG A 41 -0.94 8.27 -9.52
CA ARG A 41 -0.63 7.88 -10.91
C ARG A 41 -1.88 7.77 -11.78
N GLN A 42 -2.99 7.26 -11.22
CA GLN A 42 -4.26 7.17 -11.94
C GLN A 42 -4.87 8.56 -12.17
N MET A 43 -4.78 9.46 -11.20
CA MET A 43 -5.24 10.85 -11.34
C MET A 43 -4.42 11.61 -12.39
N ASP A 44 -3.10 11.48 -12.37
CA ASP A 44 -2.20 12.12 -13.34
C ASP A 44 -2.52 11.66 -14.77
N LYS A 45 -2.74 10.35 -14.96
CA LYS A 45 -3.13 9.80 -16.27
C LYS A 45 -4.52 10.30 -16.70
N LEU A 46 -5.47 10.36 -15.77
CA LEU A 46 -6.81 10.85 -16.05
C LEU A 46 -6.80 12.33 -16.47
N GLU A 47 -5.97 13.15 -15.83
CA GLU A 47 -5.75 14.54 -16.25
C GLU A 47 -5.11 14.63 -17.63
N ASP A 48 -4.11 13.80 -17.94
CA ASP A 48 -3.47 13.79 -19.26
C ASP A 48 -4.47 13.41 -20.37
N ASP A 49 -5.30 12.38 -20.13
CA ASP A 49 -6.34 11.97 -21.06
C ASP A 49 -7.41 13.07 -21.25
N TYR A 50 -7.73 13.85 -20.22
CA TYR A 50 -8.62 15.00 -20.33
C TYR A 50 -7.98 16.18 -21.07
N LYS A 51 -6.73 16.52 -20.75
CA LYS A 51 -5.94 17.58 -21.39
C LYS A 51 -5.67 17.29 -22.87
N SER A 52 -5.52 16.02 -23.23
CA SER A 52 -5.37 15.56 -24.61
C SER A 52 -6.71 15.36 -25.34
N GLU A 53 -7.82 15.81 -24.75
CA GLU A 53 -9.18 15.71 -25.31
C GLU A 53 -9.60 14.27 -25.68
N ARG A 54 -8.96 13.25 -25.08
CA ARG A 54 -9.28 11.83 -25.31
C ARG A 54 -10.53 11.39 -24.57
N ILE A 55 -10.87 12.06 -23.48
CA ILE A 55 -12.08 11.81 -22.69
C ILE A 55 -12.90 13.09 -22.55
N SER A 56 -14.21 12.91 -22.46
CA SER A 56 -15.13 14.02 -22.22
C SER A 56 -15.04 14.52 -20.78
N ARG A 57 -15.45 15.77 -20.54
CA ARG A 57 -15.51 16.35 -19.18
C ARG A 57 -16.35 15.52 -18.21
N ARG A 58 -17.47 14.96 -18.65
CA ARG A 58 -18.33 14.13 -17.81
C ARG A 58 -17.62 12.86 -17.36
N GLU A 59 -16.92 12.21 -18.29
CA GLU A 59 -16.15 11.00 -18.03
C GLU A 59 -14.95 11.27 -17.11
N TYR A 60 -14.29 12.41 -17.29
CA TYR A 60 -13.26 12.88 -16.37
C TYR A 60 -13.81 13.02 -14.94
N GLU A 61 -14.94 13.70 -14.76
CA GLU A 61 -15.53 13.92 -13.43
C GLU A 61 -16.00 12.61 -12.76
N GLU A 62 -16.58 11.68 -13.53
CA GLU A 62 -16.99 10.36 -13.02
C GLU A 62 -15.79 9.52 -12.57
N ARG A 63 -14.74 9.43 -13.39
CA ARG A 63 -13.52 8.66 -13.06
C ARG A 63 -12.74 9.30 -11.92
N LYS A 64 -12.70 10.64 -11.87
CA LYS A 64 -12.07 11.38 -10.78
C LYS A 64 -12.70 11.04 -9.44
N ARG A 65 -14.03 11.06 -9.34
CA ARG A 65 -14.77 10.69 -8.12
C ARG A 65 -14.52 9.25 -7.69
N GLN A 66 -14.35 8.32 -8.63
CA GLN A 66 -14.03 6.93 -8.29
C GLN A 66 -12.63 6.82 -7.66
N ILE A 67 -11.64 7.54 -8.19
CA ILE A 67 -10.28 7.56 -7.63
C ILE A 67 -10.26 8.25 -6.26
N GLU A 68 -10.95 9.38 -6.11
CA GLU A 68 -11.11 10.09 -4.83
C GLU A 68 -11.80 9.18 -3.79
N SER A 69 -12.89 8.48 -4.17
CA SER A 69 -13.60 7.59 -3.23
C SER A 69 -12.77 6.41 -2.72
N GLY A 70 -11.72 6.01 -3.45
CA GLY A 70 -10.80 4.93 -3.06
C GLY A 70 -9.48 5.42 -2.47
N SER A 71 -9.26 6.73 -2.41
CA SER A 71 -8.06 7.37 -1.88
C SER A 71 -8.36 7.94 -0.49
N ILE A 72 -7.35 7.95 0.38
CA ILE A 72 -7.45 8.61 1.69
C ILE A 72 -6.96 10.08 1.59
N ILE A 73 -6.18 10.41 0.55
CA ILE A 73 -5.55 11.72 0.35
C ILE A 73 -6.32 12.64 -0.60
N TYR A 74 -7.13 12.08 -1.51
CA TYR A 74 -7.83 12.81 -2.56
C TYR A 74 -9.33 12.69 -2.33
#